data_AF-A0A0U1LYK5-F1
#
_entry.id   AF-A0A0U1LYK5-F1
#
_cell.length_a   1.000
_cell.length_b   1.000
_cell.length_c   1.000
_cell.angle_alpha   90.00
_cell.angle_beta   90.00
_cell.angle_gamma   90.00
#
_symmetry.space_group_name_H-M   'P 1'
#
loop_
_entity.id
_entity.type
_entity.pdbx_description
1 polymer ?
#
loop_
_entity_poly.entity_id
_entity_poly.type
_entity_poly.pdbx_seq_one_letter_code
_entity_poly.pdbx_strand_id
1 'polypeptide(L)'
;MQSPPPLNHLIIVCCHAIYLGGTTHGAEETEWLIEPFQKGETPTFVQHVKAGFAELEGSYGAGVLVFSGCRFLDLHLPALGFPNPTSPTPPHGEKIGVKFIGINPPENITPLRELEEGEAKRGIGAWRQDFYGTGPVLGAKRQTRGWSVEAEQALLEEEKDEVVRRFVMWRGGGLFPELQSLPWSE
;
A
#
# COMPACT_ATOMS: atom_id res chain seq x y z
N MET A 1 10.78 14.15 32.48
CA MET A 1 10.38 13.18 31.45
C MET A 1 11.55 13.06 30.48
N GLN A 2 12.03 11.85 30.21
CA GLN A 2 13.08 11.64 29.20
C GLN A 2 12.49 11.88 27.80
N SER A 3 13.28 12.46 26.91
CA SER A 3 12.92 12.56 25.50
C SER A 3 12.76 11.16 24.90
N PRO A 4 11.76 10.91 24.03
CA PRO A 4 11.63 9.63 23.36
C PRO A 4 12.91 9.30 22.56
N PRO A 5 13.24 8.01 22.40
CA PRO A 5 14.40 7.60 21.63
C PRO A 5 14.26 8.10 20.17
N PRO A 6 15.38 8.42 19.49
CA PRO A 6 15.34 8.80 18.09
C PRO A 6 14.79 7.65 17.25
N LEU A 7 13.90 7.96 16.31
CA LEU A 7 13.35 6.97 15.39
C LEU A 7 14.44 6.42 14.48
N ASN A 8 14.57 5.10 14.43
CA ASN A 8 15.54 4.40 13.60
C ASN A 8 15.03 3.07 13.02
N HIS A 9 13.75 2.73 13.22
CA HIS A 9 13.11 1.58 12.57
C HIS A 9 11.89 1.99 11.74
N LEU A 10 11.83 1.50 10.50
CA LEU A 10 10.62 1.54 9.66
C LEU A 10 10.12 0.11 9.46
N ILE A 11 8.91 -0.16 9.93
CA ILE A 11 8.28 -1.49 9.88
C ILE A 11 7.12 -1.42 8.88
N ILE A 12 7.11 -2.28 7.87
CA ILE A 12 6.10 -2.27 6.81
C ILE A 12 5.34 -3.59 6.82
N VAL A 13 4.00 -3.51 6.94
CA VAL A 13 3.07 -4.64 6.91
C VAL A 13 2.23 -4.60 5.64
N CYS A 14 2.37 -5.59 4.78
CA CYS A 14 1.59 -5.70 3.55
C CYS A 14 0.23 -6.33 3.76
N CYS A 15 -0.85 -5.65 3.39
CA CYS A 15 -2.16 -6.26 3.36
C CYS A 15 -2.94 -5.77 2.15
N HIS A 16 -3.74 -6.67 1.57
CA HIS A 16 -4.64 -6.40 0.46
C HIS A 16 -6.11 -6.30 0.92
N ALA A 17 -6.37 -6.61 2.19
CA ALA A 17 -7.69 -6.61 2.80
C ALA A 17 -7.90 -5.37 3.69
N ILE A 18 -9.15 -4.93 3.79
CA ILE A 18 -9.55 -3.83 4.66
C ILE A 18 -10.42 -4.40 5.78
N TYR A 19 -10.00 -4.21 7.03
CA TYR A 19 -10.83 -4.55 8.17
C TYR A 19 -11.94 -3.50 8.34
N LEU A 20 -13.19 -3.94 8.37
CA LEU A 20 -14.39 -3.10 8.46
C LEU A 20 -14.85 -2.91 9.91
N GLY A 21 -14.32 -3.70 10.84
CA GLY A 21 -14.80 -3.76 12.22
C GLY A 21 -15.86 -4.84 12.43
N GLY A 22 -15.93 -5.35 13.66
CA GLY A 22 -16.96 -6.29 14.08
C GLY A 22 -16.68 -6.90 15.44
N THR A 23 -17.61 -7.72 15.92
CA THR A 23 -17.61 -8.27 17.28
C THR A 23 -16.67 -9.46 17.46
N THR A 24 -16.18 -10.03 16.37
CA THR A 24 -15.27 -11.18 16.39
C THR A 24 -13.81 -10.79 16.18
N HIS A 25 -13.54 -9.48 16.11
CA HIS A 25 -12.20 -8.91 16.04
C HIS A 25 -11.34 -9.46 14.87
N GLY A 26 -11.97 -9.61 13.71
CA GLY A 26 -11.36 -10.07 12.48
C GLY A 26 -11.40 -11.59 12.27
N ALA A 27 -12.08 -12.36 13.13
CA ALA A 27 -12.21 -13.80 12.93
C ALA A 27 -13.19 -14.14 11.79
N GLU A 28 -14.30 -13.41 11.69
CA GLU A 28 -15.30 -13.61 10.64
C GLU A 28 -14.96 -12.85 9.36
N GLU A 29 -15.07 -13.51 8.21
CA GLU A 29 -14.75 -12.89 6.90
C GLU A 29 -15.64 -11.69 6.57
N THR A 30 -16.86 -11.65 7.12
CA THR A 30 -17.80 -10.53 6.93
C THR A 30 -17.30 -9.22 7.54
N GLU A 31 -16.33 -9.28 8.45
CA GLU A 31 -15.66 -8.10 9.03
C GLU A 31 -14.53 -7.57 8.15
N TRP A 32 -14.33 -8.16 6.96
CA TRP A 32 -13.28 -7.78 6.02
C TRP A 32 -13.85 -7.49 4.64
N LEU A 33 -13.33 -6.43 4.00
CA LEU A 33 -13.44 -6.26 2.57
C LEU A 33 -12.27 -6.98 1.91
N ILE A 34 -12.57 -8.09 1.25
CA ILE A 34 -11.62 -8.96 0.56
C ILE A 34 -12.09 -9.24 -0.87
N GLU A 35 -11.16 -9.45 -1.78
CA GLU A 35 -11.48 -9.93 -3.13
C GLU A 35 -11.90 -11.41 -3.08
N PRO A 36 -12.71 -11.91 -4.04
CA PRO A 36 -13.22 -13.29 -4.01
C PRO A 36 -12.14 -14.38 -3.91
N PHE A 37 -10.94 -14.12 -4.44
CA PHE A 37 -9.81 -15.06 -4.39
C PHE A 37 -9.08 -15.07 -3.05
N GLN A 38 -9.36 -14.12 -2.16
CA GLN A 38 -8.74 -14.00 -0.84
C GLN A 38 -9.58 -14.68 0.26
N LYS A 39 -10.60 -15.43 -0.14
CA LYS A 39 -11.44 -16.17 0.79
C LYS A 39 -10.59 -17.20 1.55
N GLY A 40 -10.72 -17.23 2.86
CA GLY A 40 -9.94 -18.06 3.77
C GLY A 40 -8.63 -17.41 4.24
N GLU A 41 -8.26 -16.24 3.73
CA GLU A 41 -6.99 -15.57 4.08
C GLU A 41 -7.08 -14.68 5.32
N THR A 42 -8.26 -14.44 5.88
CA THR A 42 -8.44 -13.52 7.01
C THR A 42 -7.60 -13.86 8.26
N PRO A 43 -7.37 -15.13 8.63
CA PRO A 43 -6.46 -15.45 9.72
C PRO A 43 -5.01 -15.02 9.42
N THR A 44 -4.59 -15.09 8.16
CA THR A 44 -3.27 -14.62 7.72
C THR A 44 -3.14 -13.11 7.87
N PHE A 45 -4.16 -12.33 7.49
CA PHE A 45 -4.15 -10.88 7.68
C PHE A 45 -4.03 -10.50 9.17
N VAL A 46 -4.75 -11.19 10.05
CA VAL A 46 -4.64 -10.99 11.50
C VAL A 46 -3.24 -11.33 12.02
N GLN A 47 -2.66 -12.45 11.59
CA GLN A 47 -1.29 -12.83 11.95
C GLN A 47 -0.28 -11.79 11.47
N HIS A 48 -0.49 -11.23 10.29
CA HIS A 48 0.37 -10.24 9.69
C HIS A 48 0.37 -8.92 10.46
N VAL A 49 -0.81 -8.46 10.88
CA VAL A 49 -0.97 -7.31 11.78
C VAL A 49 -0.27 -7.57 13.11
N LYS A 50 -0.48 -8.74 13.71
CA LYS A 50 0.17 -9.14 14.99
C LYS A 50 1.70 -9.14 14.88
N ALA A 51 2.25 -9.64 13.78
CA ALA A 51 3.68 -9.62 13.54
C ALA A 51 4.22 -8.18 13.45
N GLY A 52 3.49 -7.27 12.78
CA GLY A 52 3.82 -5.84 12.75
C GLY A 52 3.90 -5.19 14.13
N PHE A 53 2.92 -5.48 14.99
CA PHE A 53 2.92 -4.97 16.36
C PHE A 53 4.04 -5.56 17.22
N ALA A 54 4.36 -6.85 17.06
CA ALA A 54 5.47 -7.47 17.77
C ALA A 54 6.81 -6.82 17.40
N GLU A 55 7.02 -6.50 16.12
CA GLU A 55 8.22 -5.76 15.69
C GLU A 55 8.25 -4.32 16.20
N LEU A 56 7.08 -3.66 16.26
CA LEU A 56 6.98 -2.32 16.80
C LEU A 56 7.32 -2.29 18.30
N GLU A 57 6.81 -3.24 19.07
CA GLU A 57 7.14 -3.40 20.48
C GLU A 57 8.64 -3.70 20.70
N GLY A 58 9.19 -4.59 19.87
CA GLY A 58 10.62 -4.92 19.86
C GLY A 58 11.55 -3.76 19.46
N SER A 59 11.01 -2.68 18.86
CA SER A 59 11.79 -1.47 18.55
C SER A 59 12.00 -0.55 19.76
N TYR A 60 11.43 -0.87 20.93
CA TYR A 60 11.57 -0.13 22.19
C TYR A 60 11.24 1.38 22.05
N GLY A 61 10.23 1.70 21.23
CA GLY A 61 9.77 3.08 21.00
C GLY A 61 10.54 3.84 19.92
N ALA A 62 11.49 3.20 19.22
CA ALA A 62 12.27 3.80 18.15
C ALA A 62 11.73 3.46 16.73
N GLY A 63 10.58 2.79 16.64
CA GLY A 63 9.99 2.33 15.39
C GLY A 63 8.72 3.05 14.96
N VAL A 64 8.50 3.06 13.64
CA VAL A 64 7.25 3.49 13.00
C VAL A 64 6.70 2.31 12.20
N LEU A 65 5.41 2.01 12.39
CA LEU A 65 4.69 0.96 11.67
C LEU A 65 3.84 1.57 10.54
N VAL A 66 4.00 1.06 9.33
CA VAL A 66 3.28 1.46 8.11
C VAL A 66 2.60 0.24 7.51
N PHE A 67 1.31 0.35 7.18
CA PHE A 67 0.61 -0.67 6.41
C PHE A 67 0.67 -0.34 4.92
N SER A 68 1.30 -1.19 4.11
CA SER A 68 1.50 -0.95 2.67
C SER A 68 1.90 -2.22 1.95
N GLY A 69 1.54 -2.41 0.67
CA GLY A 69 1.83 -3.63 -0.10
C GLY A 69 3.30 -3.81 -0.52
N CYS A 70 3.63 -4.98 -1.08
CA CYS A 70 5.01 -5.38 -1.46
C CYS A 70 5.73 -4.35 -2.37
N ARG A 71 4.96 -3.67 -3.23
CA ARG A 71 5.43 -2.60 -4.12
C ARG A 71 6.09 -1.43 -3.39
N PHE A 72 5.88 -1.29 -2.08
CA PHE A 72 6.50 -0.25 -1.27
C PHE A 72 8.02 -0.40 -1.16
N LEU A 73 8.53 -1.63 -1.08
CA LEU A 73 9.98 -1.84 -1.01
C LEU A 73 10.69 -1.44 -2.30
N ASP A 74 10.14 -1.86 -3.44
CA ASP A 74 10.83 -1.74 -4.73
C ASP A 74 10.67 -0.37 -5.38
N LEU A 75 9.57 0.32 -5.10
CA LEU A 75 9.24 1.60 -5.73
C LEU A 75 9.26 2.77 -4.76
N HIS A 76 8.69 2.61 -3.56
CA HIS A 76 8.52 3.72 -2.62
C HIS A 76 9.75 3.97 -1.76
N LEU A 77 10.48 2.95 -1.28
CA LEU A 77 11.72 3.18 -0.52
C LEU A 77 12.77 3.96 -1.30
N PRO A 78 13.10 3.62 -2.57
CA PRO A 78 14.04 4.42 -3.37
C PRO A 78 13.55 5.85 -3.60
N ALA A 79 12.25 6.04 -3.84
CA ALA A 79 11.66 7.36 -4.00
C ALA A 79 11.75 8.22 -2.73
N LEU A 80 11.83 7.60 -1.55
CA LEU A 80 12.00 8.24 -0.26
C LEU A 80 13.48 8.37 0.16
N GLY A 81 14.43 8.03 -0.72
CA GLY A 81 15.86 8.10 -0.44
C GLY A 81 16.39 6.96 0.45
N PHE A 82 15.57 5.96 0.76
CA PHE A 82 16.02 4.76 1.44
C PHE A 82 16.65 3.78 0.44
N PRO A 83 17.80 3.17 0.77
CA PRO A 83 18.36 2.13 -0.08
C PRO A 83 17.36 0.98 -0.20
N ASN A 84 17.16 0.49 -1.42
CA ASN A 84 16.40 -0.74 -1.62
C ASN A 84 17.11 -1.85 -0.81
N PRO A 85 16.43 -2.53 0.13
CA PRO A 85 17.04 -3.60 0.91
C PRO A 85 17.56 -4.77 0.07
N THR A 86 17.15 -4.87 -1.20
CA THR A 86 17.68 -5.86 -2.16
C THR A 86 18.87 -5.34 -2.99
N SER A 87 19.25 -4.07 -2.86
CA SER A 87 20.40 -3.48 -3.56
C SER A 87 21.72 -3.83 -2.86
N PRO A 88 22.76 -4.28 -3.60
CA PRO A 88 24.04 -4.70 -3.03
C PRO A 88 24.95 -3.56 -2.53
N THR A 89 24.59 -2.29 -2.73
CA THR A 89 25.43 -1.13 -2.36
C THR A 89 25.00 -0.48 -1.03
N PRO A 90 25.85 -0.44 0.01
CA PRO A 90 25.51 0.21 1.27
C PRO A 90 25.75 1.72 1.17
N PRO A 91 24.74 2.60 1.39
CA PRO A 91 25.01 4.02 1.58
C PRO A 91 25.62 4.27 2.98
N HIS A 92 26.49 5.28 3.05
CA HIS A 92 27.11 5.78 4.28
C HIS A 92 26.12 6.64 5.09
N GLY A 93 26.14 6.53 6.42
CA GLY A 93 25.29 7.28 7.35
C GLY A 93 24.48 6.37 8.30
N GLU A 94 23.93 6.96 9.36
CA GLU A 94 23.09 6.27 10.34
C GLU A 94 21.86 5.67 9.62
N LYS A 95 21.84 4.33 9.49
CA LYS A 95 20.85 3.65 8.67
C LYS A 95 19.57 3.44 9.48
N ILE A 96 18.45 3.96 8.96
CA ILE A 96 17.14 3.49 9.38
C ILE A 96 17.03 2.00 9.03
N GLY A 97 16.80 1.16 10.02
CA GLY A 97 16.53 -0.26 9.83
C GLY A 97 15.14 -0.41 9.22
N VAL A 98 15.06 -0.96 8.00
CA VAL A 98 13.78 -1.28 7.38
C VAL A 98 13.48 -2.76 7.57
N LYS A 99 12.34 -3.07 8.20
CA LYS A 99 11.86 -4.45 8.33
C LYS A 99 10.58 -4.62 7.52
N PHE A 100 10.68 -5.48 6.51
CA PHE A 100 9.53 -5.92 5.75
C PHE A 100 8.93 -7.17 6.37
N ILE A 101 7.65 -7.11 6.67
CA ILE A 101 6.90 -8.26 7.13
C ILE A 101 5.93 -8.58 6.00
N GLY A 102 6.04 -9.79 5.45
CA GLY A 102 5.13 -10.37 4.46
C GLY A 102 4.78 -11.78 4.88
N ILE A 103 3.51 -12.08 5.13
CA ILE A 103 3.04 -13.43 5.43
C ILE A 103 2.13 -13.87 4.29
N ASN A 104 2.55 -14.90 3.55
CA ASN A 104 1.71 -15.47 2.51
C ASN A 104 0.61 -16.36 3.15
N PRO A 105 -0.58 -16.42 2.54
CA PRO A 105 -1.57 -17.44 2.86
C PRO A 105 -0.98 -18.86 2.80
N PRO A 106 -1.54 -19.82 3.55
CA PRO A 106 -1.16 -21.22 3.40
C PRO A 106 -1.32 -21.72 1.95
N GLU A 107 -0.42 -22.59 1.50
CA GLU A 107 -0.39 -23.09 0.11
C GLU A 107 -1.72 -23.76 -0.31
N ASN A 108 -2.43 -24.36 0.66
CA ASN A 108 -3.73 -25.00 0.42
C ASN A 108 -4.91 -24.01 0.31
N ILE A 109 -4.68 -22.73 0.64
CA ILE A 109 -5.67 -21.65 0.53
C ILE A 109 -5.39 -20.87 -0.75
N THR A 110 -4.16 -20.38 -0.91
CA THR A 110 -3.73 -19.65 -2.11
C THR A 110 -2.31 -20.06 -2.46
N PRO A 111 -2.11 -20.87 -3.52
CA PRO A 111 -0.78 -21.31 -3.94
C PRO A 111 0.13 -20.12 -4.29
N LEU A 112 1.43 -20.22 -4.00
CA LEU A 112 2.40 -19.16 -4.29
C LEU A 112 2.35 -18.69 -5.76
N ARG A 113 2.19 -19.64 -6.69
CA ARG A 113 2.07 -19.36 -8.12
C ARG A 113 0.88 -18.44 -8.43
N GLU A 114 -0.26 -18.66 -7.79
CA GLU A 114 -1.45 -17.84 -8.00
C GLU A 114 -1.28 -16.43 -7.44
N LEU A 115 -0.53 -16.28 -6.34
CA LEU A 115 -0.15 -14.98 -5.79
C LEU A 115 0.75 -14.22 -6.78
N GLU A 116 1.81 -14.86 -7.27
CA GLU A 116 2.74 -14.26 -8.24
C GLU A 116 2.06 -13.89 -9.55
N GLU A 117 1.26 -14.81 -10.12
CA GLU A 117 0.48 -14.53 -11.33
C GLU A 117 -0.57 -13.44 -11.09
N GLY A 118 -1.19 -13.45 -9.91
CA GLY A 118 -2.14 -12.44 -9.47
C GLY A 118 -1.53 -11.06 -9.44
N GLU A 119 -0.37 -10.89 -8.81
CA GLU A 119 0.35 -9.62 -8.75
C GLU A 119 0.83 -9.19 -10.15
N ALA A 120 1.38 -10.12 -10.93
CA ALA A 120 1.87 -9.83 -12.28
C ALA A 120 0.75 -9.37 -13.23
N LYS A 121 -0.44 -9.99 -13.17
CA LYS A 121 -1.56 -9.71 -14.09
C LYS A 121 -2.49 -8.62 -13.56
N ARG A 122 -2.89 -8.71 -12.28
CA ARG A 122 -3.96 -7.88 -11.67
C ARG A 122 -3.43 -6.79 -10.74
N GLY A 123 -2.18 -6.91 -10.28
CA GLY A 123 -1.41 -5.89 -9.56
C GLY A 123 -0.66 -4.99 -10.54
N ILE A 124 0.67 -5.10 -10.57
CA ILE A 124 1.57 -4.28 -11.42
C ILE A 124 1.13 -4.27 -12.90
N GLY A 125 0.75 -5.41 -13.47
CA GLY A 125 0.41 -5.51 -14.89
C GLY A 125 -0.74 -4.59 -15.31
N ALA A 126 -1.77 -4.47 -14.46
CA ALA A 126 -2.91 -3.59 -14.73
C ALA A 126 -2.49 -2.11 -14.74
N TRP A 127 -1.65 -1.69 -13.79
CA TRP A 127 -1.19 -0.31 -13.68
C TRP A 127 -0.17 0.07 -14.77
N ARG A 128 0.56 -0.88 -15.35
CA ARG A 128 1.44 -0.62 -16.51
C ARG A 128 0.68 -0.16 -17.75
N GLN A 129 -0.60 -0.50 -17.86
CA GLN A 129 -1.45 -0.17 -19.00
C GLN A 129 -2.44 0.95 -18.67
N ASP A 130 -2.63 1.26 -17.39
CA ASP A 130 -3.57 2.25 -16.88
C ASP A 130 -2.94 3.00 -15.69
N PHE A 131 -1.99 3.88 -16.01
CA PHE A 131 -1.18 4.60 -15.00
C PHE A 131 -2.01 5.41 -14.01
N TYR A 132 -3.17 5.89 -14.43
CA TYR A 132 -4.05 6.74 -13.63
C TYR A 132 -5.17 5.93 -12.94
N GLY A 133 -5.30 4.64 -13.27
CA GLY A 133 -6.32 3.76 -12.72
C GLY A 133 -7.73 4.16 -13.11
N THR A 134 -7.89 4.73 -14.31
CA THR A 134 -9.15 5.27 -14.86
C THR A 134 -9.72 4.41 -15.97
N GLY A 135 -8.97 3.41 -16.42
CA GLY A 135 -9.41 2.44 -17.42
C GLY A 135 -10.46 1.47 -16.87
N PRO A 136 -11.08 0.66 -17.75
CA PRO A 136 -12.26 -0.14 -17.40
C PRO A 136 -12.03 -1.10 -16.22
N VAL A 137 -10.86 -1.72 -16.14
CA VAL A 137 -10.55 -2.72 -15.11
C VAL A 137 -10.32 -2.06 -13.75
N LEU A 138 -9.42 -1.08 -13.66
CA LEU A 138 -9.10 -0.43 -12.37
C LEU A 138 -10.22 0.52 -11.92
N GLY A 139 -10.88 1.19 -12.86
CA GLY A 139 -12.06 2.02 -12.59
C GLY A 139 -13.22 1.21 -12.02
N ALA A 140 -13.55 0.04 -12.60
CA ALA A 140 -14.59 -0.84 -12.05
C ALA A 140 -14.25 -1.30 -10.63
N LYS A 141 -12.99 -1.68 -10.36
CA LYS A 141 -12.55 -2.03 -9.00
C LYS A 141 -12.80 -0.91 -7.99
N ARG A 142 -12.49 0.34 -8.35
CA ARG A 142 -12.74 1.51 -7.47
C ARG A 142 -14.23 1.65 -7.18
N GLN A 143 -15.08 1.58 -8.20
CA GLN A 143 -16.54 1.68 -8.04
C GLN A 143 -17.09 0.58 -7.12
N THR A 144 -16.59 -0.65 -7.27
CA THR A 144 -16.99 -1.78 -6.42
C THR A 144 -16.64 -1.57 -4.94
N ARG A 145 -15.64 -0.72 -4.65
CA ARG A 145 -15.18 -0.38 -3.29
C ARG A 145 -15.82 0.90 -2.74
N GLY A 146 -16.89 1.38 -3.38
CA GLY A 146 -17.63 2.57 -2.94
C GLY A 146 -17.06 3.88 -3.47
N TRP A 147 -16.10 3.87 -4.40
CA TRP A 147 -15.69 5.11 -5.08
C TRP A 147 -16.80 5.57 -6.03
N SER A 148 -17.22 6.82 -5.91
CA SER A 148 -18.21 7.43 -6.81
C SER A 148 -17.70 8.75 -7.37
N VAL A 149 -18.32 9.21 -8.46
CA VAL A 149 -17.99 10.50 -9.08
C VAL A 149 -18.29 11.64 -8.11
N GLU A 150 -19.35 11.51 -7.32
CA GLU A 150 -19.73 12.47 -6.30
C GLU A 150 -18.70 12.56 -5.18
N ALA A 151 -18.15 11.42 -4.73
CA ALA A 151 -17.07 11.39 -3.74
C ALA A 151 -15.77 12.00 -4.30
N GLU A 152 -15.43 11.70 -5.56
CA GLU A 152 -14.30 12.32 -6.26
C GLU A 152 -14.48 13.85 -6.37
N GLN A 153 -15.69 14.31 -6.69
CA GLN A 153 -15.99 15.71 -6.87
C GLN A 153 -15.99 16.49 -5.54
N ALA A 154 -16.55 15.91 -4.48
CA ALA A 154 -16.48 16.50 -3.14
C ALA A 154 -15.04 16.66 -2.64
N LEU A 155 -14.19 15.64 -2.87
CA LEU A 155 -12.76 15.72 -2.53
C LEU A 155 -12.07 16.85 -3.33
N LEU A 156 -12.41 16.97 -4.61
CA LEU A 156 -11.82 17.99 -5.46
C LEU A 156 -12.26 19.39 -5.10
N GLU A 157 -13.49 19.62 -4.62
CA GLU A 157 -13.96 20.95 -4.20
C GLU A 157 -13.07 21.59 -3.11
N GLU A 158 -12.43 20.79 -2.27
CA GLU A 158 -11.51 21.27 -1.23
C GLU A 158 -10.09 21.54 -1.75
N GLU A 159 -9.74 21.02 -2.93
CA GLU A 159 -8.42 21.20 -3.55
C GLU A 159 -8.31 22.61 -4.18
N LYS A 160 -7.29 23.35 -3.73
CA LYS A 160 -7.00 24.73 -4.14
C LYS A 160 -6.02 24.82 -5.30
N ASP A 161 -5.20 23.80 -5.49
CA ASP A 161 -4.24 23.76 -6.59
C ASP A 161 -4.91 23.21 -7.86
N GLU A 162 -5.10 24.11 -8.83
CA GLU A 162 -5.75 23.80 -10.10
C GLU A 162 -5.00 22.74 -10.93
N VAL A 163 -3.67 22.66 -10.81
CA VAL A 163 -2.87 21.63 -11.49
C VAL A 163 -3.13 20.27 -10.84
N VAL A 164 -3.20 20.22 -9.51
CA VAL A 164 -3.54 19.00 -8.76
C VAL A 164 -4.94 18.53 -9.13
N ARG A 165 -5.93 19.43 -9.22
CA ARG A 165 -7.29 19.09 -9.69
C ARG A 165 -7.26 18.44 -11.07
N ARG A 166 -6.56 19.06 -12.04
CA ARG A 166 -6.44 18.52 -13.40
C ARG A 166 -5.72 17.19 -13.44
N PHE A 167 -4.70 17.00 -12.60
CA PHE A 167 -3.96 15.75 -12.49
C PHE A 167 -4.84 14.61 -11.96
N VAL A 168 -5.59 14.84 -10.87
CA VAL A 168 -6.52 13.85 -10.31
C VAL A 168 -7.62 13.49 -11.32
N MET A 169 -8.09 14.48 -12.08
CA MET A 169 -9.10 14.29 -13.14
C MET A 169 -8.55 13.70 -14.44
N TRP A 170 -7.24 13.52 -14.57
CA TRP A 170 -6.62 13.03 -15.80
C TRP A 170 -7.03 11.58 -16.08
N ARG A 171 -7.61 11.34 -17.26
CA ARG A 171 -8.11 10.01 -17.68
C ARG A 171 -7.18 9.28 -18.65
N GLY A 172 -5.92 9.71 -18.76
CA GLY A 172 -4.91 9.07 -19.60
C GLY A 172 -4.82 9.62 -21.03
N GLY A 173 -4.35 8.80 -21.97
CA GLY A 173 -3.90 9.23 -23.31
C GLY A 173 -2.39 9.52 -23.39
N GLY A 174 -1.66 9.21 -22.31
CA GLY A 174 -0.25 9.51 -22.13
C GLY A 174 0.02 9.93 -20.68
N LEU A 175 1.26 10.34 -20.41
CA LEU A 175 1.59 11.03 -19.16
C LEU A 175 0.85 12.38 -19.11
N PHE A 176 0.43 12.77 -17.91
CA PHE A 176 -0.18 14.06 -17.65
C PHE A 176 0.77 15.18 -18.09
N PRO A 177 0.34 16.12 -18.95
CA PRO A 177 1.23 17.08 -19.59
C PRO A 177 1.85 18.09 -18.63
N GLU A 178 1.18 18.39 -17.51
CA GLU A 178 1.61 19.39 -16.53
C GLU A 178 2.28 18.75 -15.30
N LEU A 179 2.88 17.55 -15.47
CA LEU A 179 3.60 16.86 -14.39
C LEU A 179 4.59 17.78 -13.68
N GLN A 180 5.36 18.58 -14.42
CA GLN A 180 6.37 19.51 -13.89
C GLN A 180 5.78 20.72 -13.17
N SER A 181 4.47 20.91 -13.22
CA SER A 181 3.76 22.02 -12.56
C SER A 181 3.05 21.59 -11.29
N LEU A 182 3.18 20.32 -10.90
CA LEU A 182 2.64 19.83 -9.64
C LEU A 182 3.44 20.41 -8.46
N PRO A 183 2.80 20.70 -7.31
CA PRO A 183 3.43 21.38 -6.18
C PRO A 183 4.57 20.59 -5.52
N TRP A 184 4.72 19.30 -5.86
CA TRP A 184 5.78 18.41 -5.40
C TRP A 184 6.83 18.08 -6.49
N SER A 185 6.74 18.70 -7.67
CA SER A 185 7.73 18.54 -8.74
C SER A 185 8.84 19.57 -8.57
N GLU A 186 9.73 19.29 -7.61
CA GLU A 186 11.06 19.91 -7.52
C GLU A 186 12.12 19.02 -8.19
#